data_AF-A0A919LW60-F1
#
_entry.id   AF-A0A919LW60-F1
#
_cell.length_a   1.000
_cell.length_b   1.000
_cell.length_c   1.000
_cell.angle_alpha   90.00
_cell.angle_beta   90.00
_cell.angle_gamma   90.00
#
_symmetry.space_group_name_H-M   'P 1'
#
loop_
_entity.id
_entity.type
_entity.pdbx_description
1 polymer ?
#
loop_
_entity_poly.entity_id
_entity_poly.type
_entity_poly.pdbx_seq_one_letter_code
_entity_poly.pdbx_strand_id
1 'polypeptide(L)'
;MTVADEKQRRMAGHQVHSERQTPQQIAGREPLLRGGLAGGLWVPGDGIVYAPNVARWLIADAGDHLTCLRDSVQTIDEPQVLLASGQRLQARAIVVACGLEANALLAENWLRPKKANWRLPIATGRGCSTSWLSWVTAPAPTAAAPRWRLTFSRGPPASC
;
A
#
# COMPACT_ATOMS: atom_id res chain seq x y z
N MET A 1 -8.99 25.59 -12.09
CA MET A 1 -8.93 24.55 -13.14
C MET A 1 -7.50 24.24 -13.57
N THR A 2 -6.63 25.22 -13.79
CA THR A 2 -5.22 25.09 -14.25
C THR A 2 -4.40 23.93 -13.65
N VAL A 3 -4.48 23.70 -12.33
CA VAL A 3 -3.74 22.61 -11.65
C VAL A 3 -4.18 21.21 -12.10
N ALA A 4 -5.48 21.02 -12.38
CA ALA A 4 -5.99 19.73 -12.85
C ALA A 4 -5.51 19.45 -14.29
N ASP A 5 -5.43 20.48 -15.14
CA ASP A 5 -4.91 20.41 -16.51
C ASP A 5 -3.43 20.01 -16.50
N GLU A 6 -2.64 20.69 -15.68
CA GLU A 6 -1.22 20.43 -15.56
C GLU A 6 -0.96 19.00 -15.07
N LYS A 7 -1.71 18.57 -14.05
CA LYS A 7 -1.62 17.20 -13.54
C LYS A 7 -2.04 16.17 -14.59
N GLN A 8 -3.14 16.40 -15.32
CA GLN A 8 -3.58 15.49 -16.38
C GLN A 8 -2.52 15.37 -17.49
N ARG A 9 -1.92 16.49 -17.93
CA ARG A 9 -0.85 16.47 -18.94
C ARG A 9 0.37 15.70 -18.46
N ARG A 10 0.79 15.91 -17.20
CA ARG A 10 1.90 15.16 -16.60
C ARG A 10 1.59 13.67 -16.55
N MET A 11 0.38 13.28 -16.16
CA MET A 11 -0.05 11.88 -16.11
C MET A 11 -0.10 11.24 -17.50
N ALA A 12 -0.58 11.97 -18.51
CA ALA A 12 -0.57 11.52 -19.90
C ALA A 12 0.86 11.29 -20.43
N GLY A 13 1.82 12.13 -20.04
CA GLY A 13 3.25 11.94 -20.36
C GLY A 13 3.84 10.64 -19.79
N HIS A 14 3.22 10.08 -18.76
CA HIS A 14 3.57 8.78 -18.18
C HIS A 14 2.59 7.65 -18.59
N GLN A 15 1.76 7.88 -19.61
CA GLN A 15 0.76 6.92 -20.09
C GLN A 15 -0.27 6.51 -19.02
N VAL A 16 -0.48 7.35 -18.01
CA VAL A 16 -1.49 7.11 -16.97
C VAL A 16 -2.81 7.75 -17.39
N HIS A 17 -3.81 6.91 -17.62
CA HIS A 17 -5.16 7.34 -17.98
C HIS A 17 -5.80 8.16 -16.84
N SER A 18 -6.27 9.35 -17.18
CA SER A 18 -6.97 10.23 -16.25
C SER A 18 -7.99 11.12 -16.95
N GLU A 19 -9.11 11.34 -16.29
CA GLU A 19 -10.28 12.06 -16.80
C GLU A 19 -10.60 13.25 -15.92
N ARG A 20 -10.84 14.42 -16.52
CA ARG A 20 -11.35 15.58 -15.78
C ARG A 20 -12.82 15.37 -15.46
N GLN A 21 -13.18 15.69 -14.22
CA GLN A 21 -14.55 15.56 -13.73
C GLN A 21 -15.14 16.94 -13.47
N THR A 22 -16.37 17.14 -13.94
CA THR A 22 -17.19 18.30 -13.59
C THR A 22 -17.71 18.19 -12.15
N PRO A 23 -18.19 19.29 -11.54
CA PRO A 23 -18.84 19.24 -10.23
C PRO A 23 -19.96 18.20 -10.14
N GLN A 24 -20.80 18.11 -11.17
CA GLN A 24 -21.92 17.15 -11.22
C GLN A 24 -21.44 15.71 -11.28
N GLN A 25 -20.39 15.43 -12.06
CA GLN A 25 -19.80 14.09 -12.15
C GLN A 25 -19.19 13.67 -10.81
N ILE A 26 -18.55 14.59 -10.09
CA ILE A 26 -18.04 14.32 -8.74
C ILE A 26 -19.17 14.03 -7.76
N ALA A 27 -20.20 14.87 -7.73
CA ALA A 27 -21.34 14.67 -6.84
C ALA A 27 -22.05 13.33 -7.08
N GLY A 28 -22.11 12.87 -8.34
CA GLY A 28 -22.65 11.56 -8.69
C GLY A 28 -21.76 10.39 -8.24
N ARG A 29 -20.43 10.55 -8.28
CA ARG A 29 -19.47 9.49 -7.89
C ARG A 29 -19.28 9.38 -6.39
N GLU A 30 -19.24 10.52 -5.69
CA GLU A 30 -18.98 10.60 -4.25
C GLU A 30 -20.07 11.43 -3.55
N PRO A 31 -21.27 10.87 -3.32
CA PRO A 31 -22.42 11.62 -2.79
C PRO A 31 -22.22 12.15 -1.37
N LEU A 32 -21.30 11.56 -0.60
CA LEU A 32 -20.96 11.98 0.77
C LEU A 32 -19.98 13.16 0.78
N LEU A 33 -19.42 13.51 -0.37
CA LEU A 33 -18.50 14.62 -0.49
C LEU A 33 -19.27 15.94 -0.38
N ARG A 34 -18.69 16.93 0.32
CA ARG A 34 -19.31 18.26 0.41
C ARG A 34 -19.57 18.84 -0.98
N GLY A 35 -20.72 19.50 -1.14
CA GLY A 35 -21.03 20.23 -2.37
C GLY A 35 -20.09 21.42 -2.61
N GLY A 36 -20.19 22.02 -3.80
CA GLY A 36 -19.48 23.25 -4.16
C GLY A 36 -18.03 23.04 -4.64
N LEU A 37 -17.63 21.81 -4.96
CA LEU A 37 -16.33 21.56 -5.59
C LEU A 37 -16.34 22.03 -7.05
N ALA A 38 -15.26 22.67 -7.49
CA ALA A 38 -15.11 23.20 -8.86
C ALA A 38 -14.94 22.10 -9.94
N GLY A 39 -14.77 20.84 -9.53
CA GLY A 39 -14.38 19.73 -10.38
C GLY A 39 -13.17 18.98 -9.81
N GLY A 40 -12.57 18.10 -10.60
CA GLY A 40 -11.49 17.23 -10.14
C GLY A 40 -10.88 16.39 -11.24
N LEU A 41 -9.96 15.50 -10.86
CA LEU A 41 -9.27 14.60 -11.76
C LEU A 41 -9.47 13.17 -11.26
N TRP A 42 -10.08 12.33 -12.08
CA TRP A 42 -10.30 10.92 -11.80
C TRP A 42 -9.25 10.07 -12.51
N VAL A 43 -8.69 9.11 -11.79
CA VAL A 43 -7.61 8.22 -12.26
C VAL A 43 -8.10 6.80 -12.03
N PRO A 44 -8.74 6.16 -13.03
CA PRO A 44 -9.41 4.87 -12.83
C PRO A 44 -8.48 3.73 -12.42
N GLY A 45 -7.19 3.83 -12.78
CA GLY A 45 -6.17 2.84 -12.43
C GLY A 45 -5.54 3.03 -11.06
N ASP A 46 -5.91 4.10 -10.33
CA ASP A 46 -5.44 4.33 -8.97
C ASP A 46 -6.34 3.58 -7.97
N GLY A 47 -5.78 3.23 -6.81
CA GLY A 47 -6.46 2.40 -5.84
C GLY A 47 -5.79 2.38 -4.47
N ILE A 48 -6.43 1.69 -3.53
CA ILE A 48 -5.95 1.56 -2.16
C ILE A 48 -5.63 0.10 -1.88
N VAL A 49 -4.48 -0.14 -1.24
CA VAL A 49 -4.12 -1.44 -0.68
C VAL A 49 -3.84 -1.32 0.81
N TYR A 50 -4.16 -2.37 1.55
CA TYR A 50 -3.72 -2.48 2.93
C TYR A 50 -2.32 -3.11 2.95
N ALA A 51 -1.30 -2.26 3.12
CA ALA A 51 0.10 -2.66 2.98
C ALA A 51 0.50 -3.90 3.82
N PRO A 52 0.03 -4.10 5.07
CA PRO A 52 0.37 -5.30 5.83
C PRO A 52 -0.12 -6.60 5.18
N ASN A 53 -1.28 -6.60 4.52
CA ASN A 53 -1.77 -7.78 3.82
C ASN A 53 -0.95 -8.05 2.55
N VAL A 54 -0.57 -7.00 1.83
CA VAL A 54 0.31 -7.14 0.65
C VAL A 54 1.67 -7.72 1.04
N ALA A 55 2.27 -7.25 2.13
CA ALA A 55 3.54 -7.78 2.62
C ALA A 55 3.44 -9.26 3.01
N ARG A 56 2.38 -9.66 3.72
CA ARG A 56 2.12 -11.07 4.07
C ARG A 56 1.93 -11.93 2.82
N TRP A 57 1.20 -11.42 1.83
CA TRP A 57 0.99 -12.10 0.56
C TRP A 57 2.31 -12.30 -0.19
N LEU A 58 3.16 -11.26 -0.30
CA LEU A 58 4.47 -11.37 -0.97
C LEU A 58 5.39 -12.41 -0.32
N ILE A 59 5.40 -12.50 1.02
CA ILE A 59 6.16 -13.52 1.75
C ILE A 59 5.62 -14.93 1.45
N ALA A 60 4.30 -15.08 1.44
CA ALA A 60 3.66 -16.37 1.15
C ALA A 60 3.86 -16.81 -0.31
N ASP A 61 3.77 -15.86 -1.25
CA ASP A 61 3.94 -16.09 -2.70
C ASP A 61 5.37 -16.52 -3.04
N ALA A 62 6.36 -16.00 -2.33
CA ALA A 62 7.75 -16.42 -2.49
C ALA A 62 7.98 -17.90 -2.09
N GLY A 63 7.13 -18.46 -1.22
CA GLY A 63 7.17 -19.87 -0.82
C GLY A 63 8.56 -20.32 -0.37
N ASP A 64 9.02 -21.45 -0.90
CA ASP A 64 10.31 -22.06 -0.56
C ASP A 64 11.53 -21.28 -1.09
N HIS A 65 11.33 -20.24 -1.91
CA HIS A 65 12.41 -19.38 -2.40
C HIS A 65 12.85 -18.32 -1.38
N LEU A 66 12.15 -18.20 -0.24
CA LEU A 66 12.42 -17.21 0.79
C LEU A 66 12.63 -17.86 2.15
N THR A 67 13.83 -17.68 2.72
CA THR A 67 14.11 -18.00 4.12
C THR A 67 13.98 -16.76 4.98
N CYS A 68 12.99 -16.72 5.88
CA CYS A 68 12.84 -15.63 6.83
C CYS A 68 13.61 -15.91 8.13
N LEU A 69 14.52 -15.00 8.49
CA LEU A 69 15.22 -15.01 9.78
C LEU A 69 14.69 -13.87 10.65
N ARG A 70 14.38 -14.16 11.91
CA ARG A 70 14.01 -13.15 12.91
C ARG A 70 15.24 -12.75 13.70
N ASP A 71 16.07 -11.91 13.10
CA ASP A 71 17.30 -11.37 13.69
C ASP A 71 17.54 -9.96 13.13
N SER A 72 18.47 -9.22 13.72
CA SER A 72 18.89 -7.90 13.27
C SER A 72 20.33 -7.94 12.76
N VAL A 73 20.58 -7.25 11.64
CA VAL A 73 21.94 -7.07 11.13
C VAL A 73 22.63 -5.98 11.95
N GLN A 74 23.82 -6.27 12.47
CA GLN A 74 24.65 -5.29 13.19
C GLN A 74 25.63 -4.58 12.25
N THR A 75 26.33 -5.34 11.41
CA THR A 75 27.31 -4.80 10.46
C THR A 75 27.23 -5.51 9.13
N ILE A 76 27.62 -4.79 8.07
CA ILE A 76 27.80 -5.33 6.73
C ILE A 76 29.30 -5.28 6.44
N ASP A 77 29.94 -6.46 6.47
CA ASP A 77 31.35 -6.66 6.15
C ASP A 77 31.42 -7.43 4.83
N GLU A 78 31.27 -6.74 3.69
CA GLU A 78 31.11 -7.40 2.38
C GLU A 78 32.18 -8.47 2.11
N PRO A 79 31.79 -9.68 1.64
CA PRO A 79 30.45 -10.09 1.17
C PRO A 79 29.57 -10.72 2.27
N GLN A 80 29.83 -10.41 3.54
CA GLN A 80 29.16 -10.99 4.69
C GLN A 80 28.33 -9.96 5.47
N VAL A 81 27.37 -10.47 6.23
CA VAL A 81 26.64 -9.70 7.24
C VAL A 81 26.76 -10.39 8.59
N LEU A 82 26.97 -9.59 9.64
CA LEU A 82 26.98 -10.05 11.02
C LEU A 82 25.61 -9.78 11.65
N LEU A 83 24.98 -10.82 12.15
CA LEU A 83 23.71 -10.72 12.85
C LEU A 83 23.92 -10.47 14.35
N ALA A 84 22.88 -10.01 15.04
CA ALA A 84 22.94 -9.74 16.47
C ALA A 84 23.10 -10.99 17.32
N SER A 85 22.69 -12.14 16.81
CA SER A 85 23.01 -13.46 17.37
C SER A 85 24.50 -13.82 17.31
N GLY A 86 25.32 -13.08 16.57
CA GLY A 86 26.71 -13.40 16.26
C GLY A 86 26.88 -14.30 15.03
N GLN A 87 25.78 -14.77 14.42
CA GLN A 87 25.84 -15.53 13.18
C GLN A 87 26.35 -14.66 12.02
N ARG A 88 27.19 -15.23 11.16
CA ARG A 88 27.63 -14.61 9.90
C ARG A 88 26.93 -15.26 8.73
N LEU A 89 26.34 -14.46 7.84
CA LEU A 89 25.77 -14.92 6.59
C LEU A 89 26.58 -14.36 5.42
N GLN A 90 26.77 -15.15 4.37
CA GLN A 90 27.48 -14.74 3.15
C GLN A 90 26.55 -14.82 1.95
N ALA A 91 26.59 -13.80 1.09
CA ALA A 91 25.82 -13.76 -0.14
C ALA A 91 26.63 -13.17 -1.30
N ARG A 92 26.24 -13.50 -2.54
CA ARG A 92 26.85 -12.90 -3.74
C ARG A 92 26.45 -11.43 -3.92
N ALA A 93 25.30 -11.05 -3.39
CA ALA A 93 24.78 -9.70 -3.40
C ALA A 93 24.00 -9.47 -2.10
N ILE A 94 24.11 -8.26 -1.55
CA ILE A 94 23.40 -7.83 -0.35
C ILE A 94 22.51 -6.65 -0.74
N VAL A 95 21.22 -6.74 -0.41
CA VAL A 95 20.25 -5.66 -0.66
C VAL A 95 19.81 -5.09 0.68
N VAL A 96 20.07 -3.80 0.90
CA VAL A 96 19.65 -3.09 2.12
C VAL A 96 18.28 -2.46 1.88
N ALA A 97 17.24 -3.04 2.49
CA ALA A 97 15.85 -2.62 2.36
C ALA A 97 15.18 -2.33 3.73
N CYS A 98 15.95 -1.88 4.72
CA CYS A 98 15.48 -1.63 6.09
C CYS A 98 14.92 -0.21 6.35
N GLY A 99 14.60 0.55 5.30
CA GLY A 99 14.03 1.90 5.43
C GLY A 99 14.99 2.85 6.14
N LEU A 100 14.49 3.66 7.08
CA LEU A 100 15.29 4.68 7.78
C LEU A 100 16.47 4.10 8.57
N GLU A 101 16.40 2.83 8.98
CA GLU A 101 17.49 2.14 9.68
C GLU A 101 18.72 1.94 8.78
N ALA A 102 18.58 2.08 7.45
CA ALA A 102 19.71 2.02 6.53
C ALA A 102 20.76 3.10 6.84
N ASN A 103 20.33 4.26 7.32
CA ASN A 103 21.24 5.33 7.73
C ASN A 103 22.15 4.89 8.88
N ALA A 104 21.60 4.23 9.90
CA ALA A 104 22.38 3.74 11.03
C ALA A 104 23.29 2.57 10.61
N LEU A 105 22.75 1.62 9.83
CA LEU A 105 23.47 0.44 9.39
C LEU A 105 24.65 0.75 8.46
N LEU A 106 24.49 1.74 7.58
CA LEU A 106 25.51 2.14 6.61
C LEU A 106 26.35 3.34 7.07
N ALA A 107 26.05 3.92 8.24
CA ALA A 107 26.63 5.17 8.72
C ALA A 107 26.47 6.34 7.72
N GLU A 108 25.33 6.39 7.03
CA GLU A 108 24.99 7.37 5.99
C GLU A 108 23.74 8.17 6.35
N ASN A 109 23.46 9.27 5.66
CA ASN A 109 22.28 10.11 5.92
C ASN A 109 21.43 10.38 4.67
N TRP A 110 21.24 9.35 3.83
CA TRP A 110 20.52 9.48 2.57
C TRP A 110 19.02 9.64 2.75
N LEU A 111 18.45 9.04 3.81
CA LEU A 111 17.02 9.11 4.10
C LEU A 111 16.76 10.11 5.22
N ARG A 112 15.68 10.91 5.09
CA ARG A 112 15.26 11.85 6.14
C ARG A 112 13.91 11.42 6.71
N PRO A 113 13.78 11.29 8.05
CA PRO A 113 12.51 10.94 8.65
C PRO A 113 11.49 12.06 8.41
N LYS A 114 10.30 11.68 7.94
CA LYS A 114 9.14 12.57 7.83
C LYS A 114 7.97 11.94 8.55
N LYS A 115 7.68 12.41 9.76
CA LYS A 115 6.52 11.94 10.53
C LYS A 115 5.23 12.36 9.83
N ALA A 116 4.38 11.38 9.55
CA ALA A 116 3.01 11.59 9.10
C ALA A 116 2.06 10.97 10.11
N ASN A 117 1.02 11.71 10.50
CA ASN A 117 -0.05 11.21 11.36
C ASN A 117 -1.23 10.82 10.48
N TRP A 118 -1.88 9.70 10.79
CA TRP A 118 -3.09 9.25 10.13
C TRP A 118 -4.20 9.06 11.16
N ARG A 119 -5.47 9.02 10.78
CA ARG A 119 -6.56 8.70 11.70
C ARG A 119 -7.54 7.80 10.99
N LEU A 120 -7.89 6.68 11.60
CA LEU A 120 -9.03 5.87 11.16
C LEU A 120 -10.28 6.46 11.82
N PRO A 121 -11.24 6.99 11.04
CA PRO A 121 -12.53 7.35 11.60
C PRO A 121 -13.25 6.05 12.00
N ILE A 122 -13.57 5.91 13.29
CA ILE A 122 -14.47 4.86 13.76
C ILE A 122 -15.88 5.35 13.41
N ALA A 123 -16.51 4.74 12.42
CA ALA A 123 -17.93 4.97 12.15
C ALA A 123 -18.74 4.37 13.32
N THR A 124 -19.14 5.19 14.29
CA THR A 124 -20.09 4.79 15.33
C THR A 124 -21.51 4.80 14.76
N GLY A 125 -21.79 3.87 13.85
CA GLY A 125 -23.16 3.54 13.48
C GLY A 125 -23.82 2.78 14.62
N ARG A 126 -24.90 3.30 15.22
CA ARG A 126 -25.77 2.49 16.07
C ARG A 126 -26.31 1.33 15.22
N GLY A 127 -25.92 0.09 15.54
CA GLY A 127 -26.65 -1.11 15.12
C GLY A 127 -26.03 -1.98 14.02
N CYS A 128 -24.83 -1.72 13.51
CA CYS A 128 -24.21 -2.63 12.53
C CYS A 128 -22.82 -3.08 12.97
N SER A 129 -22.72 -4.29 13.52
CA SER A 129 -21.50 -4.94 14.01
C SER A 129 -20.61 -5.44 12.86
N THR A 130 -20.20 -4.55 11.95
CA THR A 130 -19.12 -4.92 11.01
C THR A 130 -17.78 -4.68 11.71
N SER A 131 -17.37 -5.68 12.48
CA SER A 131 -16.07 -5.71 13.14
C SER A 131 -14.94 -5.91 12.11
N TRP A 132 -13.93 -5.05 12.16
CA TRP A 132 -12.70 -5.14 11.35
C TRP A 132 -11.94 -6.47 11.53
N LEU A 133 -12.21 -7.23 12.60
CA LEU A 133 -11.60 -8.55 12.82
C LEU A 133 -11.90 -9.55 11.68
N SER A 134 -12.95 -9.33 10.89
CA SER A 134 -13.30 -10.18 9.74
C SER A 134 -12.38 -10.03 8.52
N TRP A 135 -11.64 -8.91 8.39
CA TRP A 135 -10.69 -8.69 7.29
C TRP A 135 -9.27 -9.22 7.59
N VAL A 136 -9.00 -9.54 8.87
CA VAL A 136 -7.72 -10.12 9.32
C VAL A 136 -7.64 -11.62 8.99
N THR A 137 -8.78 -12.28 8.82
CA THR A 137 -8.92 -13.72 8.56
C THR A 137 -9.24 -14.05 7.10
N ALA A 138 -9.01 -13.15 6.14
CA ALA A 138 -9.05 -13.53 4.73
C ALA A 138 -8.02 -14.67 4.50
N PRO A 139 -8.46 -15.87 4.06
CA PRO A 139 -7.54 -16.98 3.82
C PRO A 139 -6.53 -16.56 2.74
N ALA A 140 -5.29 -17.04 2.88
CA ALA A 140 -4.26 -16.83 1.89
C ALA A 140 -4.78 -17.28 0.51
N PRO A 141 -4.65 -16.46 -0.55
CA PRO A 141 -5.04 -16.88 -1.88
C PRO A 141 -4.19 -18.08 -2.27
N THR A 142 -4.84 -19.17 -2.69
CA THR A 142 -4.17 -20.33 -3.26
C THR A 142 -3.48 -19.94 -4.57
N ALA A 143 -2.32 -20.54 -4.83
CA ALA A 143 -1.34 -20.21 -5.87
C ALA A 143 -1.82 -20.32 -7.34
N ALA A 144 -3.12 -20.35 -7.61
CA ALA A 144 -3.69 -20.68 -8.92
C ALA A 144 -4.71 -19.66 -9.47
N ALA A 145 -4.67 -18.39 -9.04
CA ALA A 145 -5.56 -17.36 -9.61
C ALA A 145 -4.82 -16.51 -10.68
N PRO A 146 -5.17 -16.63 -11.98
CA PRO A 146 -4.59 -15.79 -13.00
C PRO A 146 -5.25 -14.40 -12.97
N ARG A 147 -4.41 -13.35 -12.97
CA ARG A 147 -4.74 -11.98 -13.36
C ARG A 147 -5.83 -11.29 -12.52
N TRP A 148 -5.40 -10.38 -11.65
CA TRP A 148 -6.23 -9.45 -10.88
C TRP A 148 -7.40 -8.89 -11.70
N ARG A 149 -8.62 -9.36 -11.41
CA ARG A 149 -9.87 -8.69 -11.73
C ARG A 149 -10.54 -8.38 -10.40
N LEU A 150 -10.40 -7.14 -9.93
CA LEU A 150 -11.13 -6.64 -8.76
C LEU A 150 -12.61 -6.52 -9.13
N THR A 151 -13.38 -7.60 -8.97
CA THR A 151 -14.84 -7.53 -9.03
C THR A 151 -15.37 -6.99 -7.70
N PHE A 152 -15.84 -5.75 -7.71
CA PHE A 152 -16.70 -5.23 -6.65
C PHE A 152 -18.07 -5.91 -6.74
N SER A 153 -18.29 -6.96 -5.95
CA SER A 153 -19.66 -7.42 -5.68
C SER A 153 -20.28 -6.47 -4.66
N ARG A 154 -21.22 -5.62 -5.10
CA ARG A 154 -22.18 -5.02 -4.16
C ARG A 154 -22.94 -6.17 -3.50
N GLY A 155 -22.72 -6.40 -2.21
CA GLY A 155 -23.61 -7.26 -1.44
C GLY A 155 -25.04 -6.72 -1.51
N PRO A 156 -26.07 -7.60 -1.51
CA PRO A 156 -27.45 -7.15 -1.57
C PRO A 156 -27.76 -6.24 -0.37
N PRO A 157 -28.64 -5.24 -0.52
CA PRO A 157 -29.04 -4.39 0.60
C PRO A 157 -29.69 -5.27 1.67
N ALA A 158 -29.13 -5.24 2.88
CA ALA A 158 -29.79 -5.83 4.04
C ALA A 158 -31.10 -5.06 4.30
N SER A 159 -32.22 -5.77 4.26
CA SER A 159 -33.51 -5.28 4.74
C SER A 159 -33.46 -5.08 6.25
N CYS A 160 -34.03 -3.95 6.71
CA CYS A 160 -34.09 -3.50 8.10
C CYS A 160 -34.68 -4.55 9.06
#